data_AF-A0A372RKC0-F1
#
_entry.id   AF-A0A372RKC0-F1
#
_cell.length_a   1.000
_cell.length_b   1.000
_cell.length_c   1.000
_cell.angle_alpha   90.00
_cell.angle_beta   90.00
_cell.angle_gamma   90.00
#
_symmetry.space_group_name_H-M   'P 1'
#
loop_
_entity.id
_entity.type
_entity.pdbx_description
1 polymer ?
#
loop_
_entity_poly.entity_id
_entity_poly.type
_entity_poly.pdbx_seq_one_letter_code
_entity_poly.pdbx_strand_id
1 'polypeptide(L)'
;MFTDNISKENTEELKYKVRAAIQVCDKGQIIHESYKNSTLISHDLPREWKVFAERKEITYKMNEIILNSLVNIVSLLSDNSLNSEVHINDTEIIDNISQINILKYLIPDLVKKKVLNTTNPKIHLRISGNGRNIGRKVKQVMVTCSILNDIDNLHRPENHYTIVLYPGIEKYETLHIILDPLIVELRKLKEEELKDDQGIK
;
A
#
# COMPACT_ATOMS: atom_id res chain seq x y z
N MET A 1 37.92 -22.17 -24.07
CA MET A 1 37.37 -20.82 -23.79
C MET A 1 35.98 -21.02 -23.22
N PHE A 2 35.83 -21.04 -21.89
CA PHE A 2 34.55 -21.26 -21.20
C PHE A 2 34.55 -20.48 -19.89
N THR A 3 34.14 -19.21 -19.92
CA THR A 3 33.84 -18.43 -18.72
C THR A 3 32.93 -17.27 -19.10
N ASP A 4 31.61 -17.50 -19.14
CA ASP A 4 30.61 -16.42 -19.14
C ASP A 4 29.30 -16.77 -18.39
N ASN A 5 29.13 -18.00 -17.89
CA ASN A 5 27.91 -18.40 -17.16
C ASN A 5 28.00 -18.31 -15.62
N ILE A 6 29.22 -18.36 -15.03
CA ILE A 6 29.40 -18.47 -13.57
C ILE A 6 29.11 -17.15 -12.82
N SER A 7 29.23 -15.99 -13.48
CA SER A 7 29.02 -14.68 -12.85
C SER A 7 27.54 -14.29 -12.73
N LYS A 8 26.71 -14.69 -13.71
CA LYS A 8 25.27 -14.41 -13.71
C LYS A 8 24.50 -15.25 -12.68
N GLU A 9 24.80 -16.54 -12.57
CA GLU A 9 24.17 -17.44 -11.60
C GLU A 9 24.34 -16.96 -10.15
N ASN A 10 25.55 -16.51 -9.79
CA ASN A 10 25.84 -15.99 -8.45
C ASN A 10 25.10 -14.68 -8.13
N THR A 11 24.78 -13.88 -9.14
CA THR A 11 24.11 -12.58 -8.95
C THR A 11 22.60 -12.77 -8.72
N GLU A 12 21.97 -13.68 -9.46
CA GLU A 12 20.55 -14.02 -9.29
C GLU A 12 20.29 -14.76 -7.97
N GLU A 13 21.16 -15.69 -7.58
CA GLU A 13 21.03 -16.38 -6.29
C GLU A 13 21.13 -15.39 -5.12
N LEU A 14 22.05 -14.42 -5.20
CA LEU A 14 22.19 -13.38 -4.19
C LEU A 14 20.94 -12.49 -4.13
N LYS A 15 20.38 -12.12 -5.28
CA LYS A 15 19.15 -11.34 -5.37
C LYS A 15 17.95 -12.09 -4.76
N TYR A 16 17.85 -13.40 -5.01
CA TYR A 16 16.84 -14.25 -4.39
C TYR A 16 16.95 -14.27 -2.87
N LYS A 17 18.16 -14.46 -2.33
CA LYS A 17 18.40 -14.44 -0.86
C LYS A 17 18.00 -13.10 -0.24
N VAL A 18 18.35 -11.98 -0.88
CA VAL A 18 17.96 -10.64 -0.42
C VAL A 18 16.44 -10.50 -0.41
N ARG A 19 15.74 -10.91 -1.47
CA ARG A 19 14.28 -10.86 -1.54
C ARG A 19 13.59 -11.77 -0.54
N ALA A 20 14.12 -12.96 -0.28
CA ALA A 20 13.63 -13.84 0.76
C ALA A 20 13.73 -13.18 2.15
N ALA A 21 14.86 -12.53 2.45
CA ALA A 21 15.02 -11.77 3.69
C ALA A 21 13.99 -10.63 3.81
N ILE A 22 13.76 -9.87 2.73
CA ILE A 22 12.72 -8.83 2.68
C ILE A 22 11.35 -9.43 3.03
N GLN A 23 10.97 -10.53 2.39
CA GLN A 23 9.68 -11.19 2.61
C GLN A 23 9.50 -11.69 4.04
N VAL A 24 10.55 -12.27 4.64
CA VAL A 24 10.52 -12.71 6.04
C VAL A 24 10.35 -11.51 6.97
N CYS A 25 11.06 -10.41 6.72
CA CYS A 25 10.90 -9.18 7.50
C CYS A 25 9.49 -8.62 7.41
N ASP A 26 8.92 -8.55 6.21
CA ASP A 26 7.58 -7.99 5.99
C ASP A 26 6.49 -8.86 6.62
N LYS A 27 6.53 -10.18 6.38
CA LYS A 27 5.56 -11.11 6.97
C LYS A 27 5.70 -11.24 8.48
N GLY A 28 6.93 -11.17 8.99
CA GLY A 28 7.22 -11.25 10.42
C GLY A 28 7.10 -9.91 11.15
N GLN A 29 6.78 -8.82 10.46
CA GLN A 29 6.79 -7.45 11.00
C GLN A 29 8.11 -7.10 11.72
N ILE A 30 9.23 -7.60 11.18
CA ILE A 30 10.55 -7.40 11.77
C ILE A 30 10.99 -5.97 11.50
N ILE A 31 11.14 -5.19 12.58
CA ILE A 31 11.64 -3.83 12.47
C ILE A 31 13.10 -3.82 12.00
N HIS A 32 13.48 -2.73 11.33
CA HIS A 32 14.80 -2.55 10.74
C HIS A 32 15.95 -2.82 11.72
N GLU A 33 15.86 -2.30 12.95
CA GLU A 33 16.90 -2.48 13.97
C GLU A 33 17.05 -3.95 14.40
N SER A 34 15.94 -4.69 14.50
CA SER A 34 15.98 -6.13 14.81
C SER A 34 16.64 -6.94 13.71
N TYR A 35 16.34 -6.64 12.44
CA TYR A 35 17.01 -7.29 11.31
C TYR A 35 18.50 -6.95 11.27
N LYS A 36 18.85 -5.66 11.44
CA LYS A 36 20.24 -5.19 11.49
C LYS A 36 21.04 -5.93 12.56
N ASN A 37 20.51 -6.04 13.78
CA ASN A 37 21.14 -6.80 14.86
C ASN A 37 21.33 -8.29 14.50
N SER A 38 20.35 -8.89 13.82
CA SER A 38 20.45 -10.27 13.35
C SER A 38 21.59 -10.46 12.35
N THR A 39 21.80 -9.50 11.44
CA THR A 39 22.90 -9.55 10.47
C THR A 39 24.29 -9.35 11.09
N LEU A 40 24.38 -8.78 12.31
CA LEU A 40 25.65 -8.69 13.04
C LEU A 40 26.08 -10.04 13.60
N ILE A 41 25.12 -10.91 13.93
CA ILE A 41 25.35 -12.21 14.56
C ILE A 41 25.45 -13.32 13.51
N SER A 42 24.63 -13.28 12.46
CA SER A 42 24.62 -14.29 11.39
C SER A 42 25.22 -13.73 10.10
N HIS A 43 26.34 -14.32 9.67
CA HIS A 43 27.02 -13.98 8.42
C HIS A 43 26.30 -14.48 7.16
N ASP A 44 25.39 -15.45 7.31
CA ASP A 44 24.62 -16.03 6.21
C ASP A 44 23.46 -15.12 5.78
N LEU A 45 23.06 -14.17 6.64
CA LEU A 45 22.02 -13.20 6.32
C LEU A 45 22.54 -12.11 5.38
N PRO A 46 21.73 -11.69 4.38
CA PRO A 46 22.05 -10.54 3.57
C PRO A 46 22.23 -9.28 4.43
N ARG A 47 23.33 -8.56 4.21
CA ARG A 47 23.63 -7.31 4.93
C ARG A 47 22.49 -6.30 4.77
N GLU A 48 22.20 -5.58 5.85
CA GLU A 48 21.09 -4.62 5.94
C GLU A 48 21.05 -3.63 4.76
N TRP A 49 22.18 -3.03 4.38
CA TRP A 49 22.22 -2.10 3.24
C TRP A 49 21.83 -2.74 1.90
N LYS A 50 22.09 -4.03 1.67
CA LYS A 50 21.67 -4.74 0.45
C LYS A 50 20.16 -4.96 0.45
N VAL A 51 19.60 -5.34 1.60
CA VAL A 51 18.15 -5.48 1.81
C VAL A 51 17.45 -4.15 1.59
N PHE A 52 18.00 -3.07 2.14
CA PHE A 52 17.45 -1.74 1.95
C PHE A 52 17.49 -1.28 0.49
N ALA A 53 18.61 -1.50 -0.20
CA ALA A 53 18.75 -1.14 -1.62
C ALA A 53 17.76 -1.90 -2.51
N GLU A 54 17.62 -3.22 -2.34
CA GLU A 54 16.65 -4.02 -3.10
C GLU A 54 15.21 -3.64 -2.75
N ARG A 55 14.91 -3.34 -1.47
CA ARG A 55 13.60 -2.84 -1.06
C ARG A 55 13.26 -1.53 -1.77
N LYS A 56 14.24 -0.63 -1.92
CA LYS A 56 14.08 0.61 -2.69
C LYS A 56 13.80 0.33 -4.18
N GLU A 57 14.52 -0.60 -4.79
CA GLU A 57 14.29 -1.04 -6.18
C GLU A 57 12.87 -1.62 -6.35
N ILE A 58 12.41 -2.45 -5.41
CA ILE A 58 11.05 -2.99 -5.38
C ILE A 58 10.04 -1.84 -5.28
N THR A 59 10.21 -0.89 -4.35
CA THR A 59 9.33 0.28 -4.23
C THR A 59 9.24 1.07 -5.53
N TYR A 60 10.37 1.31 -6.21
CA TYR A 60 10.36 2.01 -7.50
C TYR A 60 9.55 1.26 -8.56
N LYS A 61 9.79 -0.05 -8.73
CA LYS A 61 9.03 -0.88 -9.68
C LYS A 61 7.55 -0.96 -9.31
N MET A 62 7.24 -1.04 -8.02
CA MET A 62 5.86 -1.02 -7.54
C MET A 62 5.18 0.29 -7.89
N ASN A 63 5.85 1.43 -7.78
CA ASN A 63 5.29 2.73 -8.15
C ASN A 63 5.04 2.88 -9.66
N GLU A 64 5.76 2.15 -10.51
CA GLU A 64 5.49 2.12 -11.96
C GLU A 64 4.25 1.27 -12.31
N ILE A 65 4.02 0.18 -11.56
CA ILE A 65 2.92 -0.76 -11.81
C ILE A 65 1.64 -0.28 -11.12
N ILE A 66 1.74 0.07 -9.85
CA ILE A 66 0.65 0.60 -9.04
C ILE A 66 0.74 2.11 -9.16
N LEU A 67 -0.14 2.69 -10.00
CA LEU A 67 -0.28 4.13 -10.14
C LEU A 67 -0.74 4.72 -8.80
N ASN A 68 0.21 5.08 -7.95
CA ASN A 68 -0.05 5.90 -6.78
C ASN A 68 -0.30 7.32 -7.30
N SER A 69 -1.56 7.71 -7.49
CA SER A 69 -1.85 9.09 -7.82
C SER A 69 -1.63 9.92 -6.57
N LEU A 70 -0.52 10.65 -6.55
CA LEU A 70 -0.26 11.69 -5.57
C LEU A 70 -1.17 12.88 -5.91
N VAL A 71 -2.20 13.09 -5.10
CA VAL A 71 -3.15 14.18 -5.31
C VAL A 71 -2.81 15.35 -4.40
N ASN A 72 -2.63 16.52 -5.01
CA ASN A 72 -2.40 17.78 -4.31
C ASN A 72 -3.70 18.20 -3.60
N ILE A 73 -3.69 18.18 -2.27
CA ILE A 73 -4.84 18.52 -1.43
C ILE A 73 -5.10 20.03 -1.45
N VAL A 74 -4.04 20.85 -1.50
CA VAL A 74 -4.14 22.31 -1.49
C VAL A 74 -4.91 22.80 -2.71
N SER A 75 -4.73 22.17 -3.87
CA SER A 75 -5.51 22.47 -5.08
C SER A 75 -6.97 22.03 -5.01
N LEU A 76 -7.32 21.03 -4.18
CA LEU A 76 -8.70 20.56 -4.00
C LEU A 76 -9.46 21.33 -2.90
N LEU A 77 -8.73 21.91 -1.96
CA LEU A 77 -9.27 22.68 -0.83
C LEU A 77 -9.19 24.21 -1.03
N SER A 78 -8.78 24.69 -2.21
CA SER A 78 -8.71 26.15 -2.47
C SER A 78 -10.08 26.83 -2.41
N ASP A 79 -11.16 26.06 -2.53
CA ASP A 79 -12.52 26.54 -2.37
C ASP A 79 -13.03 26.28 -0.95
N ASN A 80 -12.50 27.11 -0.05
CA ASN A 80 -12.98 27.40 1.31
C ASN A 80 -12.76 26.36 2.43
N SER A 81 -12.17 26.89 3.51
CA SER A 81 -12.04 26.31 4.86
C SER A 81 -10.96 25.25 5.02
N LEU A 82 -9.75 25.66 5.46
CA LEU A 82 -8.91 24.93 6.44
C LEU A 82 -7.52 25.55 6.71
N ASN A 83 -7.24 26.78 6.26
CA ASN A 83 -5.92 27.43 6.42
C ASN A 83 -5.48 27.72 7.88
N SER A 84 -6.28 27.43 8.91
CA SER A 84 -5.96 27.85 10.28
C SER A 84 -5.48 26.76 11.25
N GLU A 85 -5.55 25.46 10.91
CA GLU A 85 -5.22 24.38 11.89
C GLU A 85 -4.13 23.40 11.44
N VAL A 86 -3.69 23.47 10.19
CA VAL A 86 -2.59 22.62 9.70
C VAL A 86 -1.29 23.36 9.89
N HIS A 87 -0.67 23.23 11.07
CA HIS A 87 0.63 23.81 11.36
C HIS A 87 1.74 22.98 10.70
N ILE A 88 1.79 22.98 9.37
CA ILE A 88 2.79 22.28 8.57
C ILE A 88 3.50 23.33 7.70
N ASN A 89 4.52 23.97 8.27
CA ASN A 89 5.43 24.87 7.55
C ASN A 89 6.59 24.13 6.85
N ASP A 90 6.60 22.79 6.90
CA ASP A 90 7.64 22.00 6.25
C ASP A 90 7.18 21.73 4.80
N THR A 91 7.81 22.43 3.86
CA THR A 91 7.52 22.39 2.40
C THR A 91 7.70 20.98 1.80
N GLU A 92 8.29 20.04 2.54
CA GLU A 92 8.38 18.60 2.20
C GLU A 92 7.16 17.76 2.61
N ILE A 93 6.32 18.22 3.54
CA ILE A 93 5.12 17.51 4.05
C ILE A 93 3.86 17.93 3.27
N ILE A 94 3.97 18.97 2.47
CA ILE A 94 2.91 19.50 1.63
C ILE A 94 2.70 18.55 0.42
N ASP A 95 1.43 18.18 0.18
CA ASP A 95 0.87 17.72 -1.11
C ASP A 95 0.92 16.26 -1.56
N ASN A 96 0.63 15.27 -0.72
CA ASN A 96 0.56 13.89 -1.21
C ASN A 96 -0.56 13.05 -0.55
N ILE A 97 -1.76 12.99 -1.14
CA ILE A 97 -2.67 11.84 -0.90
C ILE A 97 -2.16 10.70 -1.78
N SER A 98 -1.79 9.58 -1.19
CA SER A 98 -1.62 8.35 -1.98
C SER A 98 -3.00 7.70 -2.15
N GLN A 99 -3.60 7.84 -3.34
CA GLN A 99 -4.80 7.09 -3.71
C GLN A 99 -4.40 5.88 -4.55
N ILE A 100 -4.90 4.71 -4.16
CA ILE A 100 -4.62 3.43 -4.82
C ILE A 100 -5.94 2.92 -5.38
N ASN A 101 -6.00 2.58 -6.67
CA ASN A 101 -7.09 1.80 -7.28
C ASN A 101 -7.06 0.36 -6.75
N ILE A 102 -7.30 0.21 -5.46
CA ILE A 102 -6.93 -0.99 -4.72
C ILE A 102 -7.83 -2.16 -5.09
N LEU A 103 -9.09 -1.87 -5.45
CA LEU A 103 -10.08 -2.90 -5.77
C LEU A 103 -9.71 -3.61 -7.07
N LYS A 104 -9.17 -2.88 -8.07
CA LYS A 104 -8.64 -3.49 -9.30
C LYS A 104 -7.60 -4.58 -9.02
N TYR A 105 -6.75 -4.39 -8.01
CA TYR A 105 -5.71 -5.36 -7.66
C TYR A 105 -6.19 -6.44 -6.69
N LEU A 106 -7.11 -6.11 -5.78
CA LEU A 106 -7.60 -7.05 -4.77
C LEU A 106 -8.58 -8.07 -5.35
N ILE A 107 -9.49 -7.63 -6.20
CA ILE A 107 -10.61 -8.47 -6.66
C ILE A 107 -10.13 -9.74 -7.38
N PRO A 108 -9.17 -9.70 -8.32
CA PRO A 108 -8.68 -10.91 -8.97
C PRO A 108 -8.13 -11.96 -7.97
N ASP A 109 -7.38 -11.51 -6.97
CA ASP A 109 -6.82 -12.39 -5.94
C ASP A 109 -7.91 -12.98 -5.04
N LEU A 110 -8.92 -12.18 -4.68
CA LEU A 110 -10.04 -12.64 -3.85
C LEU A 110 -10.94 -13.64 -4.58
N VAL A 111 -11.12 -13.49 -5.90
CA VAL A 111 -11.80 -14.49 -6.74
C VAL A 111 -10.99 -15.79 -6.79
N LYS A 112 -9.67 -15.69 -7.00
CA LYS A 112 -8.76 -16.86 -7.00
C LYS A 112 -8.78 -17.61 -5.67
N LYS A 113 -8.86 -16.89 -4.55
CA LYS A 113 -9.00 -17.45 -3.20
C LYS A 113 -10.41 -17.96 -2.89
N LYS A 114 -11.38 -17.81 -3.80
CA LYS A 114 -12.80 -18.15 -3.62
C LYS A 114 -13.48 -17.40 -2.46
N VAL A 115 -12.95 -16.24 -2.09
CA VAL A 115 -13.57 -15.32 -1.13
C VAL A 115 -14.76 -14.61 -1.78
N LEU A 116 -14.60 -14.20 -3.03
CA LEU A 116 -15.67 -13.60 -3.82
C LEU A 116 -16.35 -14.66 -4.69
N ASN A 117 -17.68 -14.69 -4.64
CA ASN A 117 -18.48 -15.57 -5.47
C ASN A 117 -18.83 -14.87 -6.79
N THR A 118 -18.37 -15.40 -7.92
CA THR A 118 -18.66 -14.87 -9.26
C THR A 118 -20.13 -15.06 -9.66
N THR A 119 -20.84 -16.05 -9.11
CA THR A 119 -22.26 -16.28 -9.38
C THR A 119 -23.19 -15.37 -8.57
N ASN A 120 -22.66 -14.74 -7.52
CA ASN A 120 -23.35 -13.73 -6.72
C ASN A 120 -22.32 -12.65 -6.32
N PRO A 121 -21.97 -11.74 -7.25
CA PRO A 121 -20.82 -10.83 -7.13
C PRO A 121 -21.10 -9.67 -6.16
N LYS A 122 -21.46 -9.98 -4.92
CA LYS A 122 -21.69 -9.01 -3.86
C LYS A 122 -20.45 -8.88 -2.99
N ILE A 123 -19.83 -7.72 -3.03
CA ILE A 123 -18.69 -7.37 -2.17
C ILE A 123 -19.20 -6.52 -1.00
N HIS A 124 -18.94 -6.97 0.21
CA HIS A 124 -19.20 -6.23 1.44
C HIS A 124 -17.90 -5.55 1.86
N LEU A 125 -17.91 -4.22 1.92
CA LEU A 125 -16.75 -3.42 2.28
C LEU A 125 -16.98 -2.75 3.63
N ARG A 126 -15.93 -2.67 4.45
CA ARG A 126 -15.88 -1.83 5.65
C ARG A 126 -14.82 -0.76 5.45
N ILE A 127 -15.24 0.50 5.51
CA ILE A 127 -14.32 1.65 5.57
C ILE A 127 -14.13 2.04 7.04
N SER A 128 -12.89 2.31 7.45
CA SER A 128 -12.57 2.69 8.82
C SER A 128 -11.44 3.72 8.83
N GLY A 129 -11.65 4.82 9.55
CA GLY A 129 -10.64 5.85 9.77
C GLY A 129 -10.00 5.69 11.14
N ASN A 130 -8.70 5.99 11.26
CA ASN A 130 -8.13 6.38 12.54
C ASN A 130 -7.30 7.66 12.42
N GLY A 131 -7.72 8.71 13.13
CA GLY A 131 -6.85 9.82 13.47
C GLY A 131 -5.84 9.37 14.53
N ARG A 132 -4.72 8.77 14.12
CA ARG A 132 -3.68 8.32 15.06
C ARG A 132 -2.49 9.28 15.04
N ASN A 133 -2.14 9.80 16.21
CA ASN A 133 -0.86 10.48 16.40
C ASN A 133 0.26 9.42 16.39
N ILE A 134 0.82 9.10 15.22
CA ILE A 134 1.93 8.14 15.13
C ILE A 134 3.23 8.88 15.42
N GLY A 135 3.57 9.17 16.69
CA GLY A 135 4.93 9.55 17.16
C GLY A 135 5.74 10.58 16.35
N ARG A 136 5.08 11.30 15.44
CA ARG A 136 5.64 12.19 14.42
C ARG A 136 5.19 13.59 14.77
N LYS A 137 6.00 14.57 14.40
CA LYS A 137 5.75 16.01 14.57
C LYS A 137 4.37 16.46 14.01
N VAL A 138 3.75 15.66 13.13
CA VAL A 138 2.50 15.96 12.43
C VAL A 138 1.48 14.82 12.63
N LYS A 139 0.22 15.19 12.93
CA LYS A 139 -0.90 14.25 13.00
C LYS A 139 -1.19 13.69 11.60
N GLN A 140 -1.49 12.40 11.51
CA GLN A 140 -1.88 11.77 10.26
C GLN A 140 -3.26 11.14 10.40
N VAL A 141 -4.06 11.27 9.35
CA VAL A 141 -5.32 10.56 9.19
C VAL A 141 -5.09 9.42 8.23
N MET A 142 -5.41 8.22 8.66
CA MET A 142 -5.36 7.03 7.83
C MET A 142 -6.78 6.50 7.65
N VAL A 143 -7.17 6.26 6.40
CA VAL A 143 -8.41 5.57 6.06
C VAL A 143 -8.05 4.20 5.50
N THR A 144 -8.72 3.20 6.02
CA THR A 144 -8.54 1.78 5.70
C THR A 144 -9.83 1.19 5.15
N CYS A 145 -9.69 0.16 4.33
CA CYS A 145 -10.76 -0.63 3.77
C CYS A 145 -10.52 -2.12 4.07
N SER A 146 -11.57 -2.86 4.41
CA SER A 146 -11.54 -4.30 4.60
C SER A 146 -12.67 -4.99 3.83
N ILE A 147 -12.37 -6.18 3.31
CA ILE A 147 -13.34 -7.01 2.60
C ILE A 147 -14.02 -7.93 3.61
N LEU A 148 -15.30 -7.69 3.88
CA LEU A 148 -16.09 -8.46 4.85
C LEU A 148 -16.52 -9.83 4.33
N ASN A 149 -16.30 -10.14 3.05
CA ASN A 149 -16.56 -11.48 2.50
C ASN A 149 -15.61 -12.54 3.06
N ASP A 150 -14.44 -12.15 3.55
CA ASP A 150 -13.48 -13.05 4.22
C ASP A 150 -13.57 -12.90 5.74
N ILE A 151 -14.73 -13.27 6.30
CA ILE A 151 -15.06 -13.08 7.71
C ILE A 151 -14.01 -13.73 8.62
N ASP A 152 -13.59 -14.95 8.27
CA ASP A 152 -12.68 -15.75 9.10
C ASP A 152 -11.30 -15.10 9.22
N ASN A 153 -10.84 -14.38 8.19
CA ASN A 153 -9.56 -13.69 8.21
C ASN A 153 -9.69 -12.19 8.50
N LEU A 154 -10.88 -11.67 8.82
CA LEU A 154 -11.08 -10.23 9.03
C LEU A 154 -10.23 -9.67 10.18
N HIS A 155 -9.92 -10.48 11.19
CA HIS A 155 -9.08 -10.08 12.32
C HIS A 155 -7.59 -9.88 11.95
N ARG A 156 -7.17 -10.35 10.77
CA ARG A 156 -5.78 -10.30 10.33
C ARG A 156 -5.43 -8.90 9.82
N PRO A 157 -4.32 -8.31 10.26
CA PRO A 157 -3.94 -6.96 9.84
C PRO A 157 -3.69 -6.86 8.33
N GLU A 158 -3.29 -7.95 7.67
CA GLU A 158 -3.05 -7.99 6.22
C GLU A 158 -4.33 -7.80 5.39
N ASN A 159 -5.51 -7.96 6.01
CA ASN A 159 -6.82 -7.76 5.38
C ASN A 159 -7.40 -6.36 5.63
N HIS A 160 -6.59 -5.44 6.16
CA HIS A 160 -6.93 -4.03 6.33
C HIS A 160 -6.04 -3.19 5.43
N TYR A 161 -6.63 -2.73 4.32
CA TYR A 161 -5.90 -2.06 3.26
C TYR A 161 -5.97 -0.55 3.44
N THR A 162 -4.82 0.12 3.56
CA THR A 162 -4.77 1.58 3.56
C THR A 162 -5.13 2.11 2.18
N ILE A 163 -6.21 2.88 2.10
CA ILE A 163 -6.70 3.50 0.86
C ILE A 163 -6.31 4.97 0.76
N VAL A 164 -6.11 5.61 1.92
CA VAL A 164 -5.79 7.03 2.04
C VAL A 164 -4.89 7.23 3.24
N LEU A 165 -3.85 8.03 3.07
CA LEU A 165 -3.04 8.57 4.15
C LEU A 165 -2.76 10.05 3.86
N TYR A 166 -3.12 10.94 4.78
CA TYR A 166 -2.82 12.37 4.64
C TYR A 166 -2.46 13.00 6.00
N PRO A 167 -1.62 14.05 6.00
CA PRO A 167 -1.33 14.81 7.19
C PRO A 167 -2.50 15.72 7.56
N GLY A 168 -2.86 15.78 8.83
CA GLY A 168 -3.92 16.65 9.33
C GLY A 168 -4.81 15.97 10.37
N ILE A 169 -6.05 16.43 10.42
CA ILE A 169 -7.09 15.94 11.31
C ILE A 169 -8.29 15.42 10.52
N GLU A 170 -8.98 14.46 11.12
CA GLU A 170 -10.14 13.83 10.50
C GLU A 170 -11.31 14.82 10.51
N LYS A 171 -11.64 15.37 9.34
CA LYS A 171 -12.74 16.31 9.12
C LYS A 171 -13.59 15.80 7.97
N TYR A 172 -14.91 15.87 8.11
CA TYR A 172 -15.86 15.31 7.14
C TYR A 172 -15.68 15.94 5.76
N GLU A 173 -15.49 17.26 5.70
CA GLU A 173 -15.32 18.02 4.46
C GLU A 173 -14.07 17.56 3.71
N THR A 174 -12.97 17.40 4.44
CA THR A 174 -11.71 16.88 3.90
C THR A 174 -11.86 15.43 3.43
N LEU A 175 -12.46 14.57 4.26
CA LEU A 175 -12.67 13.16 3.90
C LEU A 175 -13.55 13.01 2.66
N HIS A 176 -14.62 13.81 2.54
CA HIS A 176 -15.53 13.76 1.39
C HIS A 176 -14.78 14.02 0.07
N ILE A 177 -13.92 15.05 0.06
CA ILE A 177 -13.11 15.40 -1.11
C ILE A 177 -12.07 14.31 -1.39
N ILE A 178 -11.38 13.83 -0.35
CA ILE A 178 -10.32 12.84 -0.48
C ILE A 178 -10.84 11.46 -0.93
N LEU A 179 -12.07 11.10 -0.53
CA LEU A 179 -12.70 9.83 -0.88
C LEU A 179 -13.51 9.89 -2.19
N ASP A 180 -13.68 11.05 -2.82
CA ASP A 180 -14.43 11.17 -4.07
C ASP A 180 -13.91 10.24 -5.18
N PRO A 181 -12.59 10.08 -5.38
CA PRO A 181 -12.06 9.11 -6.35
C PRO A 181 -12.42 7.66 -6.04
N LEU A 182 -12.44 7.27 -4.76
CA LEU A 182 -12.90 5.93 -4.34
C LEU A 182 -14.39 5.76 -4.62
N ILE A 183 -15.21 6.80 -4.41
CA ILE A 183 -16.64 6.77 -4.73
C ILE A 183 -16.83 6.56 -6.24
N VAL A 184 -16.04 7.25 -7.08
CA VAL A 184 -16.07 7.09 -8.54
C VAL A 184 -15.66 5.67 -8.94
N GLU A 185 -14.60 5.10 -8.33
CA GLU A 185 -14.17 3.71 -8.59
C GLU A 185 -15.27 2.71 -8.21
N LEU A 186 -15.91 2.88 -7.06
CA LEU A 186 -17.02 2.03 -6.60
C LEU A 186 -18.25 2.14 -7.50
N ARG A 187 -18.57 3.33 -8.02
CA ARG A 187 -19.66 3.51 -8.99
C ARG A 187 -19.33 2.80 -10.30
N LYS A 188 -18.12 2.97 -10.82
CA LYS A 188 -17.67 2.25 -12.02
C LYS A 188 -17.74 0.74 -11.82
N LEU A 189 -17.29 0.21 -10.69
CA LEU A 189 -17.40 -1.22 -10.36
C LEU A 189 -18.84 -1.73 -10.25
N LYS A 190 -19.78 -0.86 -9.90
CA LYS A 190 -21.21 -1.21 -9.83
C LYS A 190 -21.86 -1.19 -11.21
N GLU A 191 -21.47 -0.25 -12.05
CA GLU A 191 -22.04 -0.02 -13.39
C GLU A 191 -21.39 -0.90 -14.46
N GLU A 192 -20.09 -1.16 -14.31
CA GLU A 192 -19.27 -2.03 -15.16
C GLU A 192 -19.02 -3.35 -14.42
N GLU A 193 -19.41 -4.48 -15.03
CA GLU A 193 -19.00 -5.80 -14.54
C GLU A 193 -17.46 -5.90 -14.56
N LEU A 194 -16.88 -6.51 -13.52
CA LEU A 194 -15.45 -6.74 -13.42
C LEU A 194 -14.95 -7.56 -14.60
N LYS A 195 -14.21 -6.92 -15.50
CA LYS A 195 -13.48 -7.62 -16.56
C LYS A 195 -12.17 -8.10 -15.98
N ASP A 196 -11.85 -9.37 -16.22
CA ASP A 196 -10.52 -9.88 -15.91
C ASP A 196 -9.44 -9.20 -16.78
N ASP A 197 -8.18 -9.50 -16.52
CA ASP A 197 -7.03 -8.97 -17.26
C ASP A 197 -7.04 -9.35 -18.77
N GLN A 198 -7.96 -10.25 -19.17
CA GLN A 198 -8.20 -10.70 -20.55
C GLN A 198 -9.42 -10.00 -21.18
N GLY A 199 -10.10 -9.10 -20.46
CA GLY A 199 -11.30 -8.42 -20.94
C GLY A 199 -12.55 -9.31 -20.96
N ILE A 200 -12.49 -10.50 -20.37
CA ILE A 200 -13.59 -11.45 -20.28
C ILE A 200 -14.39 -11.15 -19.01
N LYS A 201 -15.71 -11.17 -19.17
CA LYS A 201 -16.69 -10.96 -18.11
C LYS A 201 -16.81 -12.16 -17.19
#